data_AF-A0A101M6I0-F1
#
_entry.id   AF-A0A101M6I0-F1
#
_cell.length_a   1.000
_cell.length_b   1.000
_cell.length_c   1.000
_cell.angle_alpha   90.00
_cell.angle_beta   90.00
_cell.angle_gamma   90.00
#
_symmetry.space_group_name_H-M   'P 1'
#
loop_
_entity.id
_entity.type
_entity.pdbx_description
1 polymer ?
#
loop_
_entity_poly.entity_id
_entity_poly.type
_entity_poly.pdbx_seq_one_letter_code
_entity_poly.pdbx_strand_id
1 'polypeptide(L)'
;MGYEFAGPTCKNFTWDDKQKAEAGATIRVDDIFKRSQQTGLLEDKSAAMTECLIFVTLASNVSKVGGSLVMGNHPRKHIGILSHGKVWNYSNTGNKVVADTLEAFKVKFTNAYRTAGTTVEFYYGKFI
;
A
#
# COMPACT_ATOMS: atom_id res chain seq x y z
N MET A 1 -18.36 -3.13 -2.06
CA MET A 1 -17.43 -2.84 -3.18
C MET A 1 -16.17 -3.73 -3.16
N GLY A 2 -16.20 -4.96 -2.64
CA GLY A 2 -15.01 -5.85 -2.62
C GLY A 2 -13.94 -5.51 -1.57
N TYR A 3 -13.91 -4.28 -1.05
CA TYR A 3 -13.01 -3.80 0.02
C TYR A 3 -13.38 -4.27 1.45
N GLU A 4 -14.06 -5.40 1.57
CA GLU A 4 -14.27 -6.07 2.86
C GLU A 4 -13.17 -7.12 3.05
N PHE A 5 -12.42 -6.98 4.15
CA PHE A 5 -11.25 -7.79 4.44
C PHE A 5 -11.49 -8.57 5.73
N ALA A 6 -11.26 -9.87 5.68
CA ALA A 6 -11.22 -10.73 6.86
C ALA A 6 -9.86 -10.53 7.56
N GLY A 7 -9.76 -9.51 8.42
CA GLY A 7 -8.52 -9.17 9.11
C GLY A 7 -8.72 -8.05 10.15
N PRO A 8 -7.64 -7.67 10.87
CA PRO A 8 -7.69 -6.56 11.81
C PRO A 8 -8.11 -5.26 11.12
N THR A 9 -9.18 -4.66 11.63
CA THR A 9 -9.72 -3.38 11.19
C THR A 9 -9.34 -2.27 12.18
N CYS A 10 -9.59 -1.02 11.81
CA CYS A 10 -9.44 0.14 12.71
C CYS A 10 -10.15 -0.06 14.07
N LYS A 11 -11.26 -0.81 14.10
CA LYS A 11 -12.00 -1.08 15.35
C LYS A 11 -11.27 -2.02 16.30
N ASN A 12 -10.35 -2.84 15.82
CA ASN A 12 -9.73 -3.87 16.66
C ASN A 12 -8.67 -3.32 17.63
N PHE A 13 -8.32 -2.03 17.55
CA PHE A 13 -7.20 -1.42 18.27
C PHE A 13 -7.56 -0.77 19.61
N THR A 14 -8.82 -0.41 19.83
CA THR A 14 -9.29 0.14 21.12
C THR A 14 -10.50 -0.64 21.64
N TRP A 15 -10.72 -0.64 22.95
CA TRP A 15 -11.90 -1.28 23.54
C TRP A 15 -13.19 -0.56 23.13
N ASP A 16 -13.18 0.76 23.12
CA ASP A 16 -14.33 1.60 22.77
C ASP A 16 -14.74 1.41 21.31
N ASP A 17 -13.77 1.37 20.38
CA ASP A 17 -14.09 1.18 18.97
C ASP A 17 -14.66 -0.22 18.70
N LYS A 18 -14.23 -1.27 19.43
CA LYS A 18 -14.79 -2.62 19.27
C LYS A 18 -16.29 -2.68 19.55
N GLN A 19 -16.79 -1.84 20.44
CA GLN A 19 -18.20 -1.84 20.85
C GLN A 19 -19.14 -1.10 19.89
N LYS A 20 -18.60 -0.25 19.00
CA LYS A 20 -19.43 0.52 18.07
C LYS A 20 -20.18 -0.39 17.09
N ALA A 21 -21.32 0.03 16.56
CA ALA A 21 -22.15 -0.82 15.69
C ALA A 21 -21.62 -0.88 14.25
N GLU A 22 -20.86 0.12 13.79
CA GLU A 22 -20.39 0.22 12.42
C GLU A 22 -19.31 -0.81 12.10
N ALA A 23 -19.16 -1.21 10.83
CA ALA A 23 -18.04 -2.04 10.41
C ALA A 23 -16.72 -1.25 10.44
N GLY A 24 -15.63 -1.89 10.86
CA GLY A 24 -14.30 -1.30 10.77
C GLY A 24 -13.72 -1.44 9.36
N ALA A 25 -12.87 -0.49 8.97
CA ALA A 25 -12.10 -0.59 7.72
C ALA A 25 -10.74 -1.26 7.96
N THR A 26 -10.22 -1.99 6.98
CA THR A 26 -8.83 -2.45 7.05
C THR A 26 -7.88 -1.27 7.08
N ILE A 27 -6.86 -1.37 7.90
CA ILE A 27 -5.75 -0.41 7.93
C ILE A 27 -4.43 -1.05 7.49
N ARG A 28 -4.48 -2.32 7.06
CA ARG A 28 -3.30 -3.14 6.76
C ARG A 28 -3.02 -3.17 5.27
N VAL A 29 -1.89 -2.55 4.89
CA VAL A 29 -1.42 -2.47 3.51
C VAL A 29 -1.20 -3.86 2.89
N ASP A 30 -0.69 -4.82 3.66
CA ASP A 30 -0.44 -6.21 3.24
C ASP A 30 -1.74 -6.96 2.91
N ASP A 31 -2.83 -6.69 3.63
CA ASP A 31 -4.14 -7.29 3.32
C ASP A 31 -4.72 -6.75 2.01
N ILE A 32 -4.53 -5.45 1.74
CA ILE A 32 -4.93 -4.81 0.47
C ILE A 32 -4.09 -5.35 -0.69
N PHE A 33 -2.78 -5.48 -0.49
CA PHE A 33 -1.87 -6.05 -1.50
C PHE A 33 -2.29 -7.47 -1.89
N LYS A 34 -2.58 -8.34 -0.91
CA LYS A 34 -3.00 -9.73 -1.13
C LYS A 34 -4.32 -9.85 -1.89
N ARG A 35 -5.23 -8.88 -1.75
CA ARG A 35 -6.56 -8.90 -2.37
C ARG A 35 -6.61 -8.24 -3.74
N SER A 36 -5.56 -7.51 -4.12
CA SER A 36 -5.45 -6.93 -5.45
C SER A 36 -5.40 -8.05 -6.49
N GLN A 37 -6.30 -8.01 -7.49
CA GLN A 37 -6.43 -9.08 -8.50
C GLN A 37 -5.16 -9.35 -9.30
N GLN A 38 -4.31 -8.33 -9.40
CA GLN A 38 -3.04 -8.36 -10.10
C GLN A 38 -2.09 -7.45 -9.34
N THR A 39 -0.88 -7.93 -9.09
CA THR A 39 0.23 -7.16 -8.52
C THR A 39 1.51 -7.42 -9.31
N GLY A 40 2.43 -6.47 -9.28
CA GLY A 40 3.73 -6.58 -9.96
C GLY A 40 4.66 -5.45 -9.56
N LEU A 41 5.92 -5.51 -10.00
CA LEU A 41 6.84 -4.38 -9.84
C LEU A 41 6.28 -3.17 -10.60
N LEU A 42 6.46 -1.98 -10.04
CA LEU A 42 5.93 -0.76 -10.63
C LEU A 42 6.50 -0.50 -12.05
N GLU A 43 7.71 -0.95 -12.33
CA GLU A 43 8.33 -0.86 -13.66
C GLU A 43 7.64 -1.75 -14.71
N ASP A 44 7.04 -2.86 -14.28
CA ASP A 44 6.26 -3.76 -15.16
C ASP A 44 4.82 -3.28 -15.36
N LYS A 45 4.42 -2.16 -14.73
CA LYS A 45 3.06 -1.64 -14.84
C LYS A 45 2.81 -1.16 -16.26
N SER A 46 1.81 -1.75 -16.92
CA SER A 46 1.35 -1.31 -18.24
C SER A 46 1.08 0.20 -18.30
N ALA A 47 1.48 0.85 -19.38
CA ALA A 47 1.20 2.27 -19.64
C ALA A 47 -0.30 2.55 -19.77
N ALA A 48 -1.10 1.55 -20.20
CA ALA A 48 -2.55 1.66 -20.31
C ALA A 48 -3.25 1.68 -18.94
N MET A 49 -2.58 1.22 -17.87
CA MET A 49 -3.10 1.29 -16.51
C MET A 49 -2.82 2.69 -15.94
N THR A 50 -3.76 3.59 -16.16
CA THR A 50 -3.72 5.00 -15.70
C THR A 50 -4.15 5.14 -14.24
N GLU A 51 -4.91 4.18 -13.72
CA GLU A 51 -5.37 4.15 -12.33
C GLU A 51 -5.11 2.79 -11.68
N CYS A 52 -4.52 2.81 -10.49
CA CYS A 52 -4.20 1.62 -9.71
C CYS A 52 -3.77 1.98 -8.28
N LEU A 53 -3.53 0.98 -7.45
CA LEU A 53 -2.85 1.12 -6.18
C LEU A 53 -1.34 1.09 -6.39
N ILE A 54 -0.61 1.96 -5.68
CA ILE A 54 0.84 1.96 -5.61
C ILE A 54 1.24 1.56 -4.20
N PHE A 55 2.09 0.56 -4.09
CA PHE A 55 2.64 0.08 -2.83
C PHE A 55 4.14 0.33 -2.79
N VAL A 56 4.67 0.57 -1.60
CA VAL A 56 6.12 0.69 -1.38
C VAL A 56 6.51 0.03 -0.08
N THR A 57 7.60 -0.73 -0.11
CA THR A 57 8.17 -1.39 1.07
C THR A 57 9.65 -1.73 0.83
N LEU A 58 10.28 -2.44 1.77
CA LEU A 58 11.60 -3.01 1.53
C LEU A 58 11.49 -4.25 0.65
N ALA A 59 12.45 -4.46 -0.25
CA ALA A 59 12.49 -5.65 -1.11
C ALA A 59 12.41 -6.96 -0.32
N SER A 60 13.07 -7.02 0.83
CA SER A 60 13.03 -8.17 1.74
C SER A 60 11.66 -8.44 2.37
N ASN A 61 10.72 -7.50 2.29
CA ASN A 61 9.34 -7.68 2.77
C ASN A 61 8.41 -8.26 1.69
N VAL A 62 8.91 -8.53 0.48
CA VAL A 62 8.13 -9.18 -0.57
C VAL A 62 8.81 -10.48 -0.96
N SER A 63 8.02 -11.54 -1.07
CA SER A 63 8.49 -12.87 -1.50
C SER A 63 7.65 -13.37 -2.67
N LYS A 64 8.20 -14.31 -3.45
CA LYS A 64 7.44 -15.03 -4.48
C LYS A 64 7.00 -16.38 -3.93
N VAL A 65 5.70 -16.61 -3.86
CA VAL A 65 5.10 -17.87 -3.43
C VAL A 65 4.18 -18.37 -4.53
N GLY A 66 4.49 -19.53 -5.11
CA GLY A 66 3.70 -20.10 -6.21
C GLY A 66 3.59 -19.20 -7.45
N GLY A 67 4.60 -18.37 -7.71
CA GLY A 67 4.62 -17.40 -8.82
C GLY A 67 3.98 -16.05 -8.51
N SER A 68 3.29 -15.92 -7.37
CA SER A 68 2.63 -14.68 -6.94
C SER A 68 3.49 -13.90 -5.94
N LEU A 69 3.43 -12.57 -6.02
CA LEU A 69 4.04 -11.70 -5.01
C LEU A 69 3.24 -11.73 -3.71
N VAL A 70 3.93 -11.88 -2.59
CA VAL A 70 3.35 -11.85 -1.25
C VAL A 70 4.10 -10.83 -0.41
N MET A 71 3.39 -9.78 0.00
CA MET A 71 3.90 -8.75 0.91
C MET A 71 3.71 -9.18 2.36
N GLY A 72 4.78 -9.14 3.14
CA GLY A 72 4.79 -9.43 4.56
C GLY A 72 4.37 -8.25 5.43
N ASN A 73 4.32 -8.51 6.74
CA ASN A 73 4.07 -7.47 7.73
C ASN A 73 5.37 -6.75 8.11
N HIS A 74 5.50 -5.48 7.72
CA HIS A 74 6.67 -4.66 8.03
C HIS A 74 6.26 -3.22 8.33
N PRO A 75 6.92 -2.50 9.27
CA PRO A 75 6.59 -1.12 9.60
C PRO A 75 6.89 -0.13 8.46
N ARG A 76 7.87 -0.45 7.61
CA ARG A 76 8.16 0.30 6.38
C ARG A 76 7.32 -0.24 5.23
N LYS A 77 6.04 0.08 5.23
CA LYS A 77 5.13 -0.15 4.10
C LYS A 77 4.16 1.02 3.98
N HIS A 78 3.88 1.42 2.74
CA HIS A 78 2.91 2.48 2.44
C HIS A 78 2.08 2.11 1.22
N ILE A 79 0.92 2.75 1.11
CA ILE A 79 0.01 2.62 -0.03
C ILE A 79 -0.44 4.00 -0.51
N GLY A 80 -0.65 4.15 -1.81
CA GLY A 80 -1.29 5.29 -2.43
C GLY A 80 -2.17 4.88 -3.60
N ILE A 81 -3.00 5.80 -4.06
CA ILE A 81 -3.90 5.62 -5.21
C ILE A 81 -3.33 6.45 -6.36
N LEU A 82 -2.86 5.79 -7.42
CA LEU A 82 -2.55 6.45 -8.67
C LEU A 82 -3.86 6.77 -9.39
N SER A 83 -4.14 8.05 -9.61
CA SER A 83 -5.24 8.52 -10.45
C SER A 83 -4.86 9.86 -11.07
N HIS A 84 -5.16 10.03 -12.36
CA HIS A 84 -4.84 11.24 -13.13
C HIS A 84 -3.36 11.70 -12.99
N GLY A 85 -2.42 10.75 -13.03
CA GLY A 85 -0.98 11.02 -12.96
C GLY A 85 -0.45 11.41 -11.58
N LYS A 86 -1.30 11.40 -10.54
CA LYS A 86 -0.93 11.70 -9.15
C LYS A 86 -1.14 10.50 -8.25
N VAL A 87 -0.28 10.36 -7.25
CA VAL A 87 -0.39 9.36 -6.19
C VAL A 87 -0.98 10.01 -4.94
N TRP A 88 -2.26 9.75 -4.71
CA TRP A 88 -2.98 10.18 -3.52
C TRP A 88 -2.63 9.29 -2.35
N ASN A 89 -2.07 9.85 -1.28
CA ASN A 89 -1.63 9.08 -0.13
C ASN A 89 -1.77 9.89 1.17
N TYR A 90 -1.90 9.19 2.29
CA TYR A 90 -1.98 9.84 3.60
C TYR A 90 -0.58 10.16 4.12
N SER A 91 -0.31 11.44 4.40
CA SER A 91 0.93 11.89 5.04
C SER A 91 0.75 11.88 6.55
N ASN A 92 1.49 11.02 7.25
CA ASN A 92 1.49 10.99 8.72
C ASN A 92 2.02 12.30 9.31
N THR A 93 3.13 12.82 8.77
CA THR A 93 3.73 14.09 9.23
C THR A 93 2.83 15.29 8.95
N GLY A 94 2.18 15.32 7.78
CA GLY A 94 1.26 16.40 7.41
C GLY A 94 -0.15 16.24 7.96
N ASN A 95 -0.44 15.09 8.59
CA ASN A 95 -1.76 14.67 9.06
C ASN A 95 -2.90 14.94 8.05
N LYS A 96 -2.66 14.65 6.77
CA LYS A 96 -3.59 14.93 5.68
C LYS A 96 -3.33 14.05 4.46
N VAL A 97 -4.35 13.92 3.61
CA VAL A 97 -4.17 13.37 2.26
C VAL A 97 -3.39 14.38 1.42
N VAL A 98 -2.38 13.89 0.72
CA VAL A 98 -1.56 14.65 -0.24
C VAL A 98 -1.62 13.99 -1.61
N ALA A 99 -1.34 14.77 -2.66
CA ALA A 99 -1.27 14.29 -4.02
C ALA A 99 0.14 14.57 -4.58
N ASP A 100 0.97 13.54 -4.64
CA ASP A 100 2.33 13.64 -5.17
C ASP A 100 2.37 13.26 -6.64
N THR A 101 3.34 13.77 -7.41
CA THR A 101 3.70 13.10 -8.67
C THR A 101 4.27 11.72 -8.36
N LEU A 102 4.21 10.79 -9.33
CA LEU A 102 4.77 9.46 -9.12
C LEU A 102 6.27 9.50 -8.77
N GLU A 103 7.03 10.40 -9.39
CA GLU A 103 8.44 10.60 -9.10
C GLU A 103 8.67 11.14 -7.68
N ALA A 104 7.92 12.17 -7.27
CA ALA A 104 8.02 12.73 -5.93
C ALA A 104 7.65 11.69 -4.86
N PHE A 105 6.64 10.87 -5.13
CA PHE A 105 6.28 9.73 -4.28
C PHE A 105 7.44 8.73 -4.15
N LYS A 106 8.07 8.35 -5.28
CA LYS A 106 9.22 7.44 -5.28
C LYS A 106 10.39 7.99 -4.47
N VAL A 107 10.76 9.25 -4.69
CA VAL A 107 11.87 9.90 -3.96
C VAL A 107 11.56 9.97 -2.46
N LYS A 108 10.34 10.39 -2.10
CA LYS A 108 9.90 10.53 -0.70
C LYS A 108 10.04 9.22 0.06
N PHE A 109 9.47 8.13 -0.45
CA PHE A 109 9.50 6.84 0.26
C PHE A 109 10.84 6.12 0.15
N THR A 110 11.60 6.34 -0.93
CA THR A 110 12.99 5.88 -1.00
C THR A 110 13.80 6.50 0.14
N ASN A 111 13.73 7.82 0.34
CA ASN A 111 14.46 8.50 1.40
C ASN A 111 13.95 8.12 2.80
N ALA A 112 12.64 7.95 2.96
CA ALA A 112 12.06 7.60 4.26
C ALA A 112 12.41 6.17 4.70
N TYR A 113 12.55 5.23 3.77
CA TYR A 113 12.72 3.81 4.09
C TYR A 113 14.13 3.26 3.88
N ARG A 114 14.97 3.93 3.11
CA ARG A 114 16.35 3.48 2.85
C ARG A 114 17.18 3.53 4.14
N THR A 115 17.77 2.39 4.45
CA THR A 115 18.91 2.25 5.36
C THR A 115 20.06 1.52 4.66
N ALA A 116 21.25 1.55 5.25
CA ALA A 116 22.40 0.83 4.71
C ALA A 116 22.06 -0.66 4.44
N GLY A 117 22.41 -1.15 3.25
CA GLY A 117 22.14 -2.53 2.84
C GLY A 117 20.69 -2.88 2.51
N THR A 118 19.77 -1.90 2.43
CA THR A 118 18.36 -2.16 2.06
C THR A 118 18.01 -1.59 0.70
N THR A 119 17.12 -2.29 0.00
CA THR A 119 16.51 -1.85 -1.26
C THR A 119 15.06 -1.49 -1.00
N VAL A 120 14.64 -0.27 -1.38
CA VAL A 120 13.24 0.15 -1.38
C VAL A 120 12.65 -0.17 -2.74
N GLU A 121 11.53 -0.88 -2.77
CA GLU A 121 10.85 -1.28 -4.00
C GLU A 121 9.41 -0.78 -4.04
N PHE A 122 8.94 -0.57 -5.27
CA PHE A 122 7.62 -0.07 -5.58
C PHE A 122 6.88 -1.10 -6.40
N TYR A 123 5.61 -1.28 -6.08
CA TYR A 123 4.74 -2.27 -6.70
C TYR A 123 3.43 -1.61 -7.12
N TYR A 124 2.82 -2.11 -8.19
CA TYR A 124 1.44 -1.75 -8.52
C TYR A 124 0.50 -2.86 -8.06
N GLY A 125 -0.77 -2.49 -7.83
CA GLY A 125 -1.87 -3.44 -7.71
C GLY A 125 -3.14 -2.90 -8.35
N LYS A 126 -3.85 -3.76 -9.08
CA LYS A 126 -5.17 -3.40 -9.63
C LYS A 126 -6.17 -3.20 -8.49
N PHE A 127 -7.11 -2.27 -8.64
CA PHE A 127 -8.22 -2.11 -7.70
C PHE A 127 -8.99 -3.42 -7.50
N ILE A 128 -9.55 -3.57 -6.29
CA ILE A 128 -10.32 -4.75 -5.85
C ILE A 128 -11.75 -4.65 -6.39
#